data_AF-A0A7W0QM87-F1
#
_entry.id   AF-A0A7W0QM87-F1
#
_cell.length_a   1.000
_cell.length_b   1.000
_cell.length_c   1.000
_cell.angle_alpha   90.00
_cell.angle_beta   90.00
_cell.angle_gamma   90.00
#
_symmetry.space_group_name_H-M   'P 1'
#
loop_
_entity.id
_entity.type
_entity.pdbx_description
1 polymer ?
#
loop_
_entity_poly.entity_id
_entity_poly.type
_entity_poly.pdbx_seq_one_letter_code
_entity_poly.pdbx_strand_id
1 'polypeptide(L)'
;MHIRVSEATHNAHRRLMSRPAIPIVDIDIADELDARLMLSVLAQVKAGDFSARMPLDWTGVAGKVADDLNEIIIANQAVAS
;
A
#
# COMPACT_ATOMS: atom_id res chain seq x y z
N MET A 1 -14.58 27.08 -62.67
CA MET A 1 -13.20 26.54 -62.60
C MET A 1 -12.72 26.76 -61.17
N HIS A 2 -12.92 25.78 -60.28
CA HIS A 2 -11.84 24.90 -59.74
C HIS A 2 -10.74 25.76 -59.06
N ILE A 3 -10.42 25.71 -57.76
CA ILE A 3 -10.47 24.63 -56.77
C ILE A 3 -10.51 25.28 -55.37
N ARG A 4 -11.52 24.96 -54.56
CA ARG A 4 -11.38 24.85 -53.11
C ARG A 4 -11.58 23.37 -52.80
N VAL A 5 -11.09 22.91 -51.67
CA VAL A 5 -11.20 21.55 -51.12
C VAL A 5 -10.05 20.61 -51.52
N SER A 6 -8.93 20.71 -50.81
CA SER A 6 -7.96 19.60 -50.65
C SER A 6 -7.24 19.61 -49.29
N GLU A 7 -7.87 20.15 -48.24
CA GLU A 7 -7.32 20.13 -46.86
C GLU A 7 -8.11 19.22 -45.90
N ALA A 8 -9.14 18.51 -46.38
CA ALA A 8 -9.97 17.68 -45.51
C ALA A 8 -9.31 16.33 -45.13
N THR A 9 -8.38 15.81 -45.93
CA THR A 9 -7.89 14.43 -45.76
C THR A 9 -6.60 14.33 -44.93
N HIS A 10 -5.84 15.43 -44.75
CA HIS A 10 -4.56 15.39 -44.03
C HIS A 10 -4.70 15.55 -42.51
N ASN A 11 -5.82 16.10 -42.02
CA ASN A 11 -6.02 16.33 -40.58
C ASN A 11 -6.60 15.12 -39.82
N ALA A 12 -7.08 14.08 -40.54
CA ALA A 12 -7.70 12.92 -39.92
C ALA A 12 -6.69 11.99 -39.21
N HIS A 13 -5.41 11.98 -39.66
CA HIS A 13 -4.38 11.11 -39.10
C HIS A 13 -3.80 11.61 -37.76
N ARG A 14 -3.88 12.91 -37.46
CA ARG A 14 -3.37 13.48 -36.19
C ARG A 14 -4.38 13.42 -35.03
N ARG A 15 -5.45 12.63 -35.19
CA ARG A 15 -6.50 12.44 -34.17
C ARG A 15 -6.67 11.00 -33.67
N LEU A 16 -5.87 10.05 -34.17
CA LEU A 16 -5.99 8.64 -33.79
C LEU A 16 -4.91 8.12 -32.82
N MET A 17 -4.02 8.99 -32.34
CA MET A 17 -2.89 8.61 -31.47
C MET A 17 -2.86 9.35 -30.12
N SER A 18 -3.98 9.95 -29.68
CA SER A 18 -4.16 10.16 -28.24
C SER A 18 -4.48 8.82 -27.61
N ARG A 19 -3.43 8.01 -27.40
CA ARG A 19 -3.48 6.92 -26.43
C ARG A 19 -4.06 7.52 -25.14
N PRO A 20 -5.16 7.01 -24.58
CA PRO A 20 -5.55 7.43 -23.25
C PRO A 20 -4.34 7.15 -22.36
N ALA A 21 -3.85 8.19 -21.68
CA ALA A 21 -2.92 7.97 -20.59
C ALA A 21 -3.69 7.15 -19.57
N ILE A 22 -3.47 5.82 -19.57
CA ILE A 22 -3.89 4.97 -18.47
C ILE A 22 -3.17 5.57 -17.27
N PRO A 23 -3.87 6.14 -16.27
CA PRO A 23 -3.20 6.48 -15.04
C PRO A 23 -2.67 5.15 -14.51
N ILE A 24 -1.34 5.00 -14.54
CA ILE A 24 -0.70 3.99 -13.72
C ILE A 24 -0.96 4.50 -12.32
N VAL A 25 -2.10 4.07 -11.76
CA VAL A 25 -2.28 4.11 -10.32
C VAL A 25 -1.14 3.23 -9.85
N ASP A 26 -0.10 3.84 -9.27
CA ASP A 26 0.78 3.11 -8.37
C ASP A 26 -0.18 2.56 -7.34
N ILE A 27 -0.59 1.30 -7.53
CA ILE A 27 -1.32 0.58 -6.51
C ILE A 27 -0.22 0.23 -5.53
N ASP A 28 0.13 1.22 -4.72
CA ASP A 28 0.88 0.99 -3.51
C ASP A 28 -0.09 0.23 -2.60
N ILE A 29 -0.24 -1.08 -2.84
CA ILE A 29 -0.83 -2.02 -1.90
C ILE A 29 0.22 -2.31 -0.82
N ALA A 30 0.91 -1.27 -0.34
CA ALA A 30 1.40 -1.28 1.01
C ALA A 30 0.16 -1.08 1.87
N ASP A 31 -0.41 -2.18 2.38
CA ASP A 31 -1.26 -2.10 3.56
C ASP A 31 -0.48 -1.28 4.59
N GLU A 32 -0.89 -0.03 4.78
CA GLU A 32 -0.04 0.98 5.40
C GLU A 32 0.15 0.59 6.86
N LEU A 33 1.36 0.14 7.18
CA LEU A 33 1.75 -0.21 8.53
C LEU A 33 1.60 1.04 9.41
N ASP A 34 0.64 1.04 10.35
CA ASP A 34 0.53 2.14 11.30
C ASP A 34 1.69 2.07 12.32
N ALA A 35 2.74 2.81 12.01
CA ALA A 35 3.95 2.89 12.81
C ALA A 35 3.70 3.46 14.21
N ARG A 36 2.66 4.30 14.41
CA ARG A 36 2.32 4.84 15.73
C ARG A 36 1.73 3.77 16.62
N LEU A 37 0.85 2.95 16.06
CA LEU A 37 0.29 1.80 16.77
C LEU A 37 1.39 0.80 17.12
N MET A 38 2.26 0.47 16.16
CA MET A 38 3.39 -0.45 16.39
C MET A 38 4.32 0.06 17.50
N LEU A 39 4.64 1.36 17.49
CA LEU A 39 5.47 1.98 18.52
C LEU A 39 4.82 1.90 19.91
N SER A 40 3.50 2.08 20.00
CA SER A 40 2.74 1.94 21.25
C SER A 40 2.83 0.52 21.82
N VAL A 41 2.68 -0.50 20.97
CA VAL A 41 2.81 -1.90 21.39
C VAL A 41 4.23 -2.19 21.85
N LEU A 42 5.25 -1.77 21.09
CA LEU A 42 6.65 -1.92 21.48
C LEU A 42 6.99 -1.23 22.81
N ALA A 43 6.40 -0.06 23.08
CA ALA A 43 6.59 0.65 24.34
C ALA A 43 6.02 -0.12 25.54
N GLN A 44 4.84 -0.73 25.39
CA GLN A 44 4.22 -1.58 26.42
C GLN A 44 5.06 -2.83 26.70
N VAL A 45 5.46 -3.54 25.65
CA VAL A 45 6.33 -4.73 25.75
C VAL A 45 7.66 -4.38 26.42
N LYS A 46 8.26 -3.24 26.06
CA LYS A 46 9.49 -2.73 26.69
C LYS A 46 9.30 -2.42 28.19
N ALA A 47 8.10 -1.99 28.60
CA ALA A 47 7.75 -1.77 30.00
C ALA A 47 7.47 -3.08 30.77
N GLY A 48 7.51 -4.24 30.10
CA GLY A 48 7.23 -5.55 30.68
C GLY A 48 5.76 -5.97 30.56
N ASP A 49 4.92 -5.19 29.89
CA ASP A 49 3.55 -5.58 29.60
C ASP A 49 3.52 -6.47 28.33
N PHE A 50 3.62 -7.77 28.56
CA PHE A 50 3.51 -8.78 27.50
C PHE A 50 2.06 -9.16 27.18
N SER A 51 1.05 -8.44 27.69
CA SER A 51 -0.34 -8.61 27.26
C SER A 51 -0.67 -7.81 25.99
N ALA A 52 0.17 -6.83 25.62
CA ALA A 52 0.00 -6.02 24.42
C ALA A 52 0.01 -6.87 23.14
N ARG A 53 -0.86 -6.56 22.17
CA ARG A 53 -0.98 -7.28 20.91
C ARG A 53 -1.10 -6.32 19.73
N MET A 54 -0.49 -6.72 18.62
CA MET A 54 -0.69 -6.09 17.31
C MET A 54 -2.06 -6.51 16.73
N PRO A 55 -2.72 -5.65 15.95
CA PRO A 55 -3.97 -5.97 15.26
C PRO A 55 -3.80 -7.14 14.28
N LEU A 56 -4.84 -7.97 14.17
CA LEU A 56 -4.86 -9.16 13.29
C LEU A 56 -5.54 -8.89 11.95
N ASP A 57 -6.10 -7.69 11.76
CA ASP A 57 -6.76 -7.25 10.54
C ASP A 57 -5.79 -6.66 9.51
N TRP A 58 -4.51 -6.55 9.86
CA TRP A 58 -3.46 -6.12 8.94
C TRP A 58 -3.16 -7.22 7.92
N THR A 59 -3.03 -6.82 6.66
CA THR A 59 -2.71 -7.72 5.55
C THR A 59 -1.35 -7.38 4.94
N GLY A 60 -0.92 -8.17 3.97
CA GLY A 60 0.36 -7.97 3.30
C GLY A 60 1.57 -8.07 4.24
N VAL A 61 2.55 -7.18 4.05
CA VAL A 61 3.77 -7.15 4.87
C VAL A 61 3.46 -6.72 6.31
N ALA A 62 2.50 -5.80 6.50
CA ALA A 62 2.09 -5.34 7.82
C ALA A 62 1.48 -6.48 8.65
N GLY A 63 0.62 -7.31 8.04
CA GLY A 63 0.08 -8.51 8.67
C GLY A 63 1.16 -9.48 9.13
N LYS A 64 2.14 -9.77 8.26
CA LYS A 64 3.27 -10.63 8.64
C LYS A 64 4.08 -10.06 9.81
N VAL A 65 4.31 -8.75 9.84
CA VAL A 65 5.01 -8.08 10.95
C VAL A 65 4.18 -8.19 12.24
N ALA A 66 2.86 -8.02 12.16
CA ALA A 66 1.96 -8.15 13.32
C ALA A 66 1.97 -9.58 13.88
N ASP A 67 1.90 -10.60 13.01
CA ASP A 67 1.96 -12.01 13.39
C ASP A 67 3.29 -12.34 14.07
N ASP A 68 4.42 -12.06 13.42
CA ASP A 68 5.77 -12.33 13.94
C ASP A 68 5.99 -11.60 15.30
N LEU A 69 5.53 -10.35 15.43
CA LEU A 69 5.66 -9.59 16.67
C LEU A 69 4.78 -10.18 17.79
N ASN A 70 3.53 -10.56 17.49
CA ASN A 70 2.64 -11.21 18.46
C ASN A 70 3.25 -12.51 18.99
N GLU A 71 3.84 -13.34 18.13
CA GLU A 71 4.53 -14.57 18.52
C GLU A 71 5.70 -14.30 19.49
N ILE A 72 6.54 -13.30 19.19
CA ILE A 72 7.66 -12.89 20.05
C ILE A 72 7.14 -12.45 21.43
N ILE A 73 6.05 -11.69 21.48
CA ILE A 73 5.48 -11.23 22.75
C ILE A 73 4.96 -12.42 23.57
N ILE A 74 4.27 -13.38 22.94
CA ILE A 74 3.78 -14.60 23.61
C ILE A 74 4.95 -15.42 24.17
N ALA A 75 6.01 -15.61 23.39
CA ALA A 75 7.20 -16.34 23.83
C ALA A 75 7.85 -15.68 25.07
N ASN A 76 7.96 -14.35 25.07
CA ASN A 76 8.50 -13.61 26.21
C ASN A 76 7.57 -13.66 27.43
N GLN A 77 6.25 -13.64 27.22
CA GLN A 77 5.27 -13.77 28.30
C GLN A 77 5.45 -15.09 29.06
N ALA A 78 5.71 -16.20 28.34
CA ALA A 78 5.92 -17.50 28.94
C ALA A 78 7.20 -17.59 29.79
N VAL A 79 8.23 -16.81 29.48
CA VAL A 79 9.49 -16.76 30.25
C VAL A 79 9.39 -15.84 31.46
N ALA A 80 8.57 -14.79 31.37
CA ALA A 80 8.32 -13.87 32.48
C ALA A 80 7.31 -14.38 33.53
N SER A 81 6.71 -15.56 33.29
CA SER A 81 5.70 -16.20 34.15
C SER A 81 6.31 -16.93 35.34
#